data_AF-A0A7G9GK05-F1
#
_entry.id   AF-A0A7G9GK05-F1
#
_cell.length_a   1.000
_cell.length_b   1.000
_cell.length_c   1.000
_cell.angle_alpha   90.00
_cell.angle_beta   90.00
_cell.angle_gamma   90.00
#
_symmetry.space_group_name_H-M   'P 1'
#
loop_
_entity.id
_entity.type
_entity.pdbx_description
1 polymer ?
#
loop_
_entity_poly.entity_id
_entity_poly.type
_entity_poly.pdbx_seq_one_letter_code
_entity_poly.pdbx_strand_id
1 'polypeptide(L)'
;MLSKDVRKSIQSSKWENILLEKRGEYTAQLSKNFKDEYRNWNQIIKTVKNDILPQLEIIWQKNLKAAGIYEPYILDDIKFNISTILMLHAYSRYIPMPDFFEKLLSIYASGHIACGWRKGKESGYIQVF
;
A
#
# COMPACT_ATOMS: atom_id res chain seq x y z
N MET A 1 -0.02 -23.23 -3.62
CA MET A 1 0.50 -23.00 -2.24
C MET A 1 1.60 -21.94 -2.31
N LEU A 2 1.52 -20.88 -1.49
CA LEU A 2 2.54 -19.81 -1.46
C LEU A 2 3.91 -20.35 -1.04
N SER A 3 4.97 -19.93 -1.73
CA SER A 3 6.35 -20.31 -1.38
C SER A 3 6.75 -19.73 -0.02
N LYS A 4 7.65 -20.43 0.70
CA LYS A 4 8.16 -19.97 2.00
C LYS A 4 8.81 -18.58 1.92
N ASP A 5 9.46 -18.27 0.79
CA ASP A 5 10.13 -16.99 0.60
C ASP A 5 9.14 -15.84 0.43
N VAL A 6 8.04 -16.05 -0.31
CA VAL A 6 6.98 -15.04 -0.45
C VAL A 6 6.32 -14.77 0.90
N ARG A 7 6.00 -15.82 1.67
CA ARG A 7 5.44 -15.68 3.03
C ARG A 7 6.34 -14.85 3.94
N LYS A 8 7.64 -15.16 3.98
CA LYS A 8 8.62 -14.40 4.77
C LYS A 8 8.76 -12.95 4.30
N SER A 9 8.71 -12.73 2.99
CA SER A 9 8.95 -11.42 2.40
C SER A 9 7.81 -10.44 2.70
N ILE A 10 6.55 -10.86 2.50
CA ILE A 10 5.38 -9.99 2.76
C ILE A 10 5.22 -9.67 4.25
N GLN A 11 5.61 -10.59 5.13
CA GLN A 11 5.58 -10.39 6.58
C GLN A 11 6.86 -9.72 7.13
N SER A 12 7.80 -9.32 6.26
CA SER A 12 9.08 -8.79 6.72
C SER A 12 8.95 -7.35 7.19
N SER A 13 9.55 -7.04 8.34
CA SER A 13 9.66 -5.65 8.81
C SER A 13 10.40 -4.75 7.82
N LYS A 14 11.29 -5.33 6.99
CA LYS A 14 11.96 -4.59 5.92
C LYS A 14 10.96 -4.04 4.90
N TRP A 15 9.97 -4.83 4.50
CA TRP A 15 8.93 -4.41 3.57
C TRP A 15 8.06 -3.32 4.19
N GLU A 16 7.56 -3.57 5.40
CA GLU A 16 6.73 -2.63 6.14
C GLU A 16 7.45 -1.29 6.39
N ASN A 17 8.71 -1.32 6.81
CA ASN A 17 9.49 -0.12 7.09
C ASN A 17 9.66 0.77 5.86
N ILE A 18 9.82 0.20 4.66
CA ILE A 18 9.96 1.01 3.44
C ILE A 18 8.65 1.70 3.07
N LEU A 19 7.51 1.01 3.21
CA LEU A 19 6.21 1.62 3.03
C LEU A 19 5.99 2.77 4.03
N LEU A 20 6.33 2.54 5.30
CA LEU A 20 6.21 3.54 6.36
C LEU A 20 7.14 4.74 6.14
N GLU A 21 8.40 4.51 5.76
CA GLU A 21 9.38 5.55 5.44
C GLU A 21 8.87 6.43 4.29
N LYS A 22 8.46 5.82 3.17
CA LYS A 22 7.97 6.57 2.00
C LYS A 22 6.68 7.32 2.28
N ARG A 23 5.75 6.72 3.04
CA ARG A 23 4.55 7.43 3.51
C ARG A 23 4.92 8.58 4.44
N GLY A 24 5.87 8.36 5.35
CA GLY A 24 6.37 9.34 6.31
C GLY A 24 6.94 10.58 5.62
N GLU A 25 7.82 10.38 4.64
CA GLU A 25 8.39 11.44 3.79
C GLU A 25 7.29 12.30 3.16
N TYR A 26 6.26 11.68 2.60
CA TYR A 26 5.12 12.40 2.01
C TYR A 26 4.34 13.20 3.06
N THR A 27 3.97 12.56 4.18
CA THR A 27 3.20 13.23 5.23
C THR A 27 3.96 14.39 5.89
N ALA A 28 5.28 14.28 6.00
CA ALA A 28 6.14 15.36 6.48
C ALA A 28 6.11 16.56 5.52
N GLN A 29 6.15 16.33 4.21
CA GLN A 29 6.00 17.40 3.22
C GLN A 29 4.61 18.02 3.26
N LEU A 30 3.55 17.20 3.34
CA LEU A 30 2.16 17.67 3.39
C LEU A 30 1.91 18.54 4.63
N SER A 31 2.32 18.06 5.81
CA SER A 31 2.17 18.80 7.07
C SER A 31 3.00 20.08 7.13
N LYS A 32 4.13 20.16 6.42
CA LYS A 32 4.96 21.37 6.37
C LYS A 32 4.36 22.44 5.45
N ASN A 33 3.88 22.02 4.27
CA ASN A 33 3.54 22.92 3.17
C ASN A 33 2.03 23.19 3.02
N PHE A 34 1.17 22.28 3.49
CA PHE A 34 -0.28 22.30 3.31
C PHE A 34 -0.97 21.93 4.63
N LYS A 35 -0.75 22.75 5.67
CA LYS A 35 -1.15 22.47 7.05
C LYS A 35 -2.65 22.30 7.22
N ASP A 36 -3.45 23.14 6.57
CA ASP A 36 -4.91 23.10 6.70
C ASP A 36 -5.49 21.87 6.01
N GLU A 37 -4.94 21.49 4.87
CA GLU A 37 -5.29 20.27 4.15
C GLU A 37 -4.86 19.02 4.93
N TYR A 38 -3.68 19.06 5.56
CA TYR A 38 -3.20 17.97 6.42
C TYR A 38 -4.13 17.71 7.61
N ARG A 39 -4.80 18.74 8.17
CA ARG A 39 -5.79 18.55 9.24
C ARG A 39 -6.96 17.64 8.81
N ASN A 40 -7.27 17.61 7.52
CA ASN A 40 -8.33 16.75 6.96
C ASN A 40 -7.88 15.29 6.73
N TRP A 41 -6.62 14.96 6.97
CA TRP A 41 -6.05 13.62 6.74
C TRP A 41 -6.82 12.52 7.48
N ASN A 42 -7.20 12.80 8.73
CA ASN A 42 -7.96 11.86 9.56
C ASN A 42 -9.36 11.58 8.99
N GLN A 43 -10.00 12.59 8.40
CA GLN A 43 -11.31 12.42 7.78
C GLN A 43 -11.20 11.53 6.54
N ILE A 44 -10.17 11.73 5.71
CA ILE A 44 -9.92 10.89 4.54
C ILE A 44 -9.62 9.44 4.96
N ILE A 45 -8.79 9.23 5.99
CA ILE A 45 -8.56 7.89 6.56
C ILE A 45 -9.88 7.24 6.95
N LYS A 46 -10.75 7.98 7.63
CA LYS A 46 -12.04 7.46 8.11
C LYS A 46 -12.91 7.01 6.94
N THR A 47 -13.03 7.82 5.90
CA THR A 47 -13.76 7.47 4.67
C THR A 47 -13.16 6.24 3.99
N VAL A 48 -11.83 6.18 3.82
CA VAL A 48 -11.17 5.02 3.22
C VAL A 48 -11.45 3.76 4.03
N LYS A 49 -11.31 3.81 5.36
CA LYS A 49 -11.46 2.64 6.23
C LYS A 49 -12.90 2.16 6.38
N ASN A 50 -13.86 3.08 6.46
CA ASN A 50 -15.24 2.72 6.77
C ASN A 50 -16.09 2.52 5.53
N ASP A 51 -15.80 3.24 4.45
CA ASP A 51 -16.71 3.30 3.29
C ASP A 51 -16.12 2.53 2.11
N ILE A 52 -14.79 2.59 1.90
CA ILE A 52 -14.13 2.03 0.71
C ILE A 52 -13.57 0.63 0.96
N LEU A 53 -12.70 0.48 1.97
CA LEU A 53 -12.00 -0.79 2.23
C LEU A 53 -12.94 -1.98 2.45
N PRO A 54 -14.08 -1.87 3.17
CA PRO A 54 -14.96 -3.03 3.38
C PRO A 54 -15.52 -3.61 2.08
N GLN A 55 -15.81 -2.75 1.09
CA GLN A 55 -16.31 -3.18 -0.22
C GLN A 55 -15.22 -3.91 -1.02
N LEU A 56 -14.00 -3.36 -1.01
CA LEU A 56 -12.84 -3.97 -1.67
C LEU A 56 -12.43 -5.29 -1.01
N GLU A 57 -12.51 -5.35 0.31
CA GLU A 57 -12.14 -6.52 1.10
C GLU A 57 -12.96 -7.75 0.70
N ILE A 58 -14.27 -7.61 0.48
CA ILE A 58 -15.13 -8.70 0.02
C ILE A 58 -14.61 -9.28 -1.31
N ILE A 59 -14.22 -8.40 -2.25
CA ILE A 59 -13.72 -8.78 -3.57
C ILE A 59 -12.36 -9.48 -3.44
N TRP A 60 -11.43 -8.90 -2.67
CA TRP A 60 -10.10 -9.48 -2.46
C TRP A 60 -10.17 -10.83 -1.76
N GLN A 61 -10.96 -10.95 -0.69
CA GLN A 61 -11.14 -12.22 0.01
C GLN A 61 -11.65 -13.31 -0.93
N LYS A 62 -12.66 -13.01 -1.76
CA LYS A 62 -13.19 -13.95 -2.75
C LYS A 62 -12.11 -14.41 -3.73
N ASN A 63 -11.35 -13.47 -4.30
CA ASN A 63 -10.33 -13.77 -5.30
C ASN A 63 -9.14 -14.53 -4.71
N LEU A 64 -8.67 -14.14 -3.51
CA LEU A 64 -7.60 -14.83 -2.79
C LEU A 64 -7.99 -16.29 -2.44
N LYS A 65 -9.23 -16.51 -2.02
CA LYS A 65 -9.77 -17.85 -1.73
C LYS A 65 -9.84 -18.69 -2.99
N ALA A 66 -10.38 -18.14 -4.09
CA ALA A 66 -10.45 -18.82 -5.38
C ALA A 66 -9.06 -19.20 -5.92
N ALA A 67 -8.05 -18.36 -5.69
CA ALA A 67 -6.67 -18.61 -6.06
C ALA A 67 -5.92 -19.56 -5.10
N GLY A 68 -6.52 -19.99 -3.99
CA GLY A 68 -5.90 -20.91 -3.02
C GLY A 68 -4.72 -20.30 -2.25
N ILE A 69 -4.71 -18.97 -2.11
CA ILE A 69 -3.63 -18.19 -1.48
C ILE A 69 -4.13 -17.32 -0.32
N TYR A 70 -5.38 -17.47 0.08
CA TYR A 70 -5.95 -16.69 1.17
C TYR A 70 -5.26 -16.98 2.50
N GLU A 71 -4.65 -15.95 3.06
CA GLU A 71 -4.09 -15.92 4.41
C GLU A 71 -4.38 -14.52 5.00
N PRO A 72 -4.75 -14.40 6.30
CA PRO A 72 -5.12 -13.10 6.88
C PRO A 72 -4.05 -12.01 6.69
N TYR A 73 -2.77 -12.35 6.86
CA TYR A 73 -1.67 -11.39 6.71
C TYR A 73 -1.51 -10.86 5.28
N ILE A 74 -1.94 -11.60 4.25
CA ILE A 74 -1.92 -11.13 2.86
C ILE A 74 -3.00 -10.07 2.67
N LEU A 75 -4.20 -10.33 3.21
CA LEU A 75 -5.29 -9.38 3.13
C LEU A 75 -4.96 -8.08 3.89
N ASP A 76 -4.34 -8.19 5.06
CA ASP A 76 -3.93 -7.03 5.87
C ASP A 76 -2.87 -6.18 5.15
N ASP A 77 -1.89 -6.81 4.49
CA ASP A 77 -0.88 -6.11 3.69
C ASP A 77 -1.52 -5.38 2.48
N ILE A 78 -2.42 -6.06 1.74
CA ILE A 78 -3.16 -5.43 0.64
C ILE A 78 -3.97 -4.23 1.15
N LYS A 79 -4.69 -4.37 2.27
CA LYS A 79 -5.47 -3.28 2.88
C LYS A 79 -4.57 -2.11 3.27
N PHE A 80 -3.43 -2.36 3.87
CA PHE A 80 -2.48 -1.32 4.25
C PHE A 80 -1.93 -0.57 3.03
N ASN A 81 -1.54 -1.30 1.99
CA ASN A 81 -0.96 -0.72 0.78
C ASN A 81 -2.00 0.10 0.00
N ILE A 82 -3.18 -0.47 -0.26
CA ILE A 82 -4.25 0.22 -1.00
C ILE A 82 -4.78 1.42 -0.22
N SER A 83 -4.96 1.31 1.10
CA SER A 83 -5.38 2.45 1.91
C SER A 83 -4.37 3.60 1.85
N THR A 84 -3.07 3.29 1.89
CA THR A 84 -2.01 4.29 1.73
C THR A 84 -2.07 4.93 0.35
N ILE A 85 -2.21 4.16 -0.73
CA ILE A 85 -2.33 4.69 -2.09
C ILE A 85 -3.54 5.63 -2.23
N LEU A 86 -4.72 5.19 -1.77
CA LEU A 86 -5.95 6.00 -1.84
C LEU A 86 -5.80 7.33 -1.09
N MET A 87 -5.14 7.30 0.07
CA MET A 87 -4.87 8.50 0.85
C MET A 87 -3.91 9.44 0.12
N LEU A 88 -2.80 8.94 -0.41
CA LEU A 88 -1.85 9.77 -1.17
C LEU A 88 -2.50 10.36 -2.42
N HIS A 89 -3.28 9.56 -3.15
CA HIS A 89 -4.02 10.00 -4.32
C HIS A 89 -4.99 11.15 -4.01
N ALA A 90 -5.67 11.12 -2.86
CA ALA A 90 -6.57 12.21 -2.44
C ALA A 90 -5.86 13.58 -2.30
N TYR A 91 -4.54 13.57 -2.07
CA TYR A 91 -3.69 14.75 -1.95
C TYR A 91 -2.82 15.04 -3.19
N SER A 92 -2.97 14.27 -4.27
CA SER A 92 -2.16 14.38 -5.50
C SER A 92 -2.17 15.79 -6.13
N ARG A 93 -3.23 16.56 -5.89
CA ARG A 93 -3.35 17.97 -6.33
C ARG A 93 -2.37 18.93 -5.63
N TYR A 94 -1.85 18.56 -4.46
CA TYR A 94 -0.95 19.38 -3.64
C TYR A 94 0.49 18.90 -3.74
N ILE A 95 0.68 17.58 -3.64
CA ILE A 95 1.98 16.92 -3.72
C ILE A 95 1.79 15.72 -4.65
N PRO A 96 2.59 15.59 -5.73
CA PRO A 96 2.53 14.42 -6.58
C PRO A 96 2.73 13.14 -5.77
N MET A 97 2.02 12.07 -6.14
CA MET A 97 2.22 10.78 -5.50
C MET A 97 3.66 10.31 -5.77
N PRO A 98 4.38 9.78 -4.75
CA PRO A 98 5.73 9.28 -4.99
C PRO A 98 5.72 8.11 -5.99
N ASP A 99 6.70 8.06 -6.89
CA ASP A 99 6.86 6.99 -7.89
C ASP A 99 6.77 5.58 -7.30
N PHE A 100 7.23 5.41 -6.06
CA PHE A 100 7.12 4.16 -5.32
C PHE A 100 5.65 3.69 -5.21
N PHE A 101 4.73 4.59 -4.84
CA PHE A 101 3.32 4.27 -4.68
C PHE A 101 2.57 4.22 -6.02
N GLU A 102 2.99 4.99 -7.02
CA GLU A 102 2.49 4.84 -8.39
C GLU A 102 2.81 3.45 -8.97
N LYS A 103 4.06 2.98 -8.77
CA LYS A 103 4.46 1.61 -9.14
C LYS A 103 3.66 0.56 -8.36
N LEU A 104 3.46 0.79 -7.05
CA LEU A 104 2.67 -0.11 -6.21
C LEU A 104 1.21 -0.21 -6.69
N LEU A 105 0.61 0.92 -7.08
CA LEU A 105 -0.73 0.96 -7.68
C LEU A 105 -0.77 0.19 -9.00
N SER A 106 0.22 0.38 -9.89
CA SER A 106 0.30 -0.36 -11.15
C SER A 106 0.40 -1.87 -10.94
N ILE A 107 1.12 -2.33 -9.92
CA ILE A 107 1.23 -3.76 -9.57
C ILE A 107 -0.15 -4.31 -9.22
N TYR A 108 -0.88 -3.65 -8.30
CA TYR A 108 -2.23 -4.08 -7.93
C TYR A 108 -3.23 -4.01 -9.09
N ALA A 109 -3.15 -2.96 -9.91
CA ALA A 109 -4.00 -2.81 -11.10
C ALA A 109 -3.76 -3.93 -12.13
N SER A 110 -2.56 -4.50 -12.16
CA SER A 110 -2.21 -5.65 -13.02
C SER A 110 -2.60 -7.01 -12.42
N GLY A 111 -3.21 -7.05 -11.22
CA GLY A 111 -3.64 -8.27 -10.56
C GLY A 111 -2.56 -9.00 -9.75
N HIS A 112 -1.38 -8.40 -9.58
CA HIS A 112 -0.29 -8.95 -8.78
C HIS A 112 -0.34 -8.43 -7.33
N ILE A 113 0.31 -9.15 -6.42
CA ILE A 113 0.44 -8.76 -5.01
C ILE A 113 1.89 -8.33 -4.77
N ALA A 114 2.09 -7.09 -4.36
CA ALA A 114 3.40 -6.66 -3.88
C ALA A 114 3.73 -7.40 -2.58
N CYS A 115 4.94 -7.95 -2.49
CA CYS A 115 5.30 -8.86 -1.40
C CYS A 115 6.70 -8.60 -0.83
N GLY A 116 7.32 -7.45 -1.11
CA GLY A 116 8.62 -7.10 -0.52
C GLY A 116 9.41 -6.06 -1.29
N TRP A 117 10.62 -5.80 -0.79
CA TRP A 117 11.57 -4.88 -1.41
C TRP A 117 12.98 -5.47 -1.48
N ARG A 118 13.57 -5.42 -2.67
CA ARG A 118 14.97 -5.75 -2.87
C ARG A 118 15.77 -4.49 -3.17
N LYS A 119 16.96 -4.39 -2.56
CA LYS A 119 17.90 -3.33 -2.89
C LYS A 119 18.43 -3.60 -4.31
N GLY A 120 18.43 -2.58 -5.15
CA GLY A 120 19.02 -2.60 -6.48
C GLY A 120 20.29 -1.75 -6.51
N LYS A 121 20.96 -1.70 -7.66
CA LYS A 121 22.22 -0.95 -7.84
C LYS A 121 22.03 0.58 -7.78
N GLU A 122 20.89 1.09 -8.26
CA GLU A 122 20.62 2.54 -8.36
C GLU A 122 19.37 2.95 -7.56
N SER A 123 18.32 2.15 -7.62
CA SER A 123 17.16 2.19 -6.74
C SER A 123 16.67 0.77 -6.52
N GLY A 124 16.09 0.46 -5.35
CA GLY A 124 15.51 -0.86 -5.13
C GLY A 124 14.24 -1.09 -5.95
N TYR A 125 13.71 -2.31 -5.89
CA TYR A 125 12.51 -2.71 -6.62
C TYR A 125 11.54 -3.47 -5.73
N ILE A 126 10.25 -3.28 -6.03
CA ILE A 126 9.14 -4.00 -5.39
C ILE A 126 9.15 -5.42 -5.93
N GLN A 127 9.13 -6.39 -5.02
CA GLN A 127 8.92 -7.79 -5.35
C GLN A 127 7.43 -8.03 -5.57
N VAL A 128 7.10 -8.76 -6.62
CA VAL A 128 5.72 -9.12 -6.97
C VAL A 128 5.53 -10.63 -6.84
N PHE A 129 4.33 -11.00 -6.43
CA PHE A 129 3.79 -12.35 -6.41
C PHE A 129 2.57 -12.40 -7.32
#